data_AF-A0A967WJ07-F1
#
_entry.id   AF-A0A967WJ07-F1
#
_cell.length_a   1.000
_cell.length_b   1.000
_cell.length_c   1.000
_cell.angle_alpha   90.00
_cell.angle_beta   90.00
_cell.angle_gamma   90.00
#
_symmetry.space_group_name_H-M   'P 1'
#
loop_
_entity.id
_entity.type
_entity.pdbx_description
1 polymer ?
#
loop_
_entity_poly.entity_id
_entity_poly.type
_entity_poly.pdbx_seq_one_letter_code
_entity_poly.pdbx_strand_id
1 'polypeptide(L)' 'MDGSGARLVRILRENWLFLLIIAGIVGVFLFLRTPASAVSSVAEVDAILQDGQPTLIEFYTNT' A
#
# COMPACT_ATOMS: atom_id res chain seq x y z
N MET A 1 -3.89 -2.58 38.26
CA MET A 1 -3.05 -1.62 37.51
C MET A 1 -2.15 -2.43 36.61
N ASP A 2 -2.50 -2.42 35.33
CA ASP A 2 -2.07 -3.26 34.24
C ASP A 2 -0.62 -2.95 33.83
N GLY A 3 0.30 -3.86 34.21
CA GLY A 3 1.74 -3.77 33.91
C GLY A 3 2.09 -3.81 32.41
N SER A 4 1.09 -3.93 31.55
CA SER A 4 1.17 -3.93 30.09
C SER A 4 1.76 -2.62 29.54
N GLY A 5 1.30 -1.48 30.06
CA GLY A 5 1.74 -0.16 29.60
C GLY A 5 3.23 0.11 29.89
N ALA A 6 3.69 -0.25 31.09
CA ALA A 6 5.10 -0.10 31.47
C ALA A 6 6.02 -0.99 30.62
N ARG A 7 5.57 -2.20 30.27
CA ARG A 7 6.31 -3.12 29.40
C ARG A 7 6.39 -2.60 27.96
N LEU A 8 5.29 -2.07 27.43
CA LEU A 8 5.25 -1.45 26.09
C LEU A 8 6.22 -0.26 26.00
N VAL A 9 6.15 0.68 26.96
CA VAL A 9 7.03 1.86 26.99
C VAL A 9 8.50 1.46 27.05
N ARG A 10 8.83 0.40 27.81
CA ARG A 10 10.18 -0.12 27.86
C ARG A 10 10.65 -0.68 26.52
N ILE A 11 9.83 -1.49 25.85
CA ILE A 11 10.15 -2.06 24.54
C ILE A 11 10.32 -0.96 23.48
N LEU A 12 9.41 0.02 23.46
CA LEU A 12 9.48 1.19 22.57
C LEU A 12 10.78 1.99 22.77
N ARG A 13 11.21 2.15 24.03
CA ARG A 13 12.44 2.88 24.37
C ARG A 13 13.70 2.10 24.04
N GLU A 14 13.77 0.81 24.40
CA GLU A 14 14.92 -0.05 24.13
C GLU A 14 15.14 -0.28 22.63
N ASN A 15 14.05 -0.28 21.83
CA ASN A 15 14.09 -0.60 20.40
C ASN A 15 13.77 0.60 19.50
N TRP A 16 13.94 1.83 19.98
CA TRP A 16 13.56 3.04 19.25
C TRP A 16 14.18 3.12 17.84
N LEU A 17 15.48 2.83 17.72
CA LEU A 17 16.19 2.87 16.44
C LEU A 17 15.61 1.83 15.44
N PHE A 18 15.32 0.63 15.92
CA PHE A 18 14.73 -0.42 15.09
C PHE A 18 13.33 -0.04 14.60
N LEU A 19 12.51 0.56 15.47
CA LEU A 19 11.19 1.06 15.10
C LEU A 19 11.28 2.20 14.08
N LEU A 20 12.27 3.09 14.21
CA LEU A 20 12.52 4.13 13.19
C LEU A 20 12.90 3.52 11.84
N ILE A 21 13.72 2.48 11.81
CA ILE A 21 14.08 1.78 10.57
C ILE A 21 12.84 1.16 9.93
N ILE A 22 12.02 0.44 10.70
CA ILE A 22 10.75 -0.13 10.18
C ILE A 22 9.85 0.98 9.64
N ALA A 23 9.66 2.06 10.40
CA ALA A 23 8.84 3.19 9.97
C ALA A 23 9.37 3.82 8.68
N GLY A 24 10.70 3.94 8.54
CA GLY A 24 11.35 4.41 7.32
C GLY A 24 11.10 3.48 6.12
N ILE A 25 11.27 2.17 6.30
CA ILE A 25 10.99 1.18 5.26
C ILE A 25 9.53 1.24 4.82
N VAL A 26 8.60 1.28 5.76
CA VAL A 26 7.15 1.41 5.47
C VAL A 26 6.87 2.72 4.75
N GLY A 27 7.48 3.83 5.18
CA GLY A 27 7.33 5.13 4.54
C GLY A 27 7.83 5.13 3.10
N VAL A 28 9.03 4.60 2.85
CA VAL A 28 9.60 4.46 1.50
C VAL A 28 8.75 3.54 0.64
N PHE A 29 8.31 2.40 1.19
CA PHE A 29 7.42 1.49 0.48
C PHE A 29 6.13 2.19 0.07
N LEU A 30 5.45 2.90 0.98
CA LEU A 30 4.22 3.62 0.67
C LEU A 30 4.44 4.75 -0.34
N PHE A 31 5.58 5.44 -0.27
CA PHE A 31 5.94 6.49 -1.21
C PHE A 31 6.22 5.95 -2.61
N LEU A 32 6.90 4.80 -2.71
CA LEU A 32 7.25 4.16 -3.98
C LEU A 32 6.20 3.16 -4.48
N ARG A 33 5.17 2.87 -3.69
CA ARG A 33 4.16 1.87 -4.03
C ARG A 33 3.41 2.34 -5.26
N THR A 34 3.61 1.64 -6.37
CA THR A 34 2.80 1.80 -7.57
C THR A 34 1.34 1.55 -7.21
N PRO A 35 0.42 2.49 -7.51
CA PRO A 35 -1.00 2.26 -7.32
C PRO A 35 -1.44 1.04 -8.14
N ALA A 36 -2.47 0.34 -7.64
CA ALA A 36 -3.08 -0.75 -8.39
C ALA A 36 -3.59 -0.25 -9.75
N SER A 37 -3.65 -1.15 -10.73
CA SER A 37 -4.23 -0.85 -12.04
C SER A 37 -5.59 -0.17 -11.90
N ALA A 38 -5.89 0.77 -12.81
CA ALA A 38 -7.15 1.54 -12.80
C ALA A 38 -8.41 0.67 -12.87
N VAL A 39 -8.26 -0.58 -13.29
CA VAL A 39 -9.29 -1.61 -13.31
C VAL A 39 -8.85 -2.79 -12.46
N SER A 40 -9.72 -3.20 -11.55
CA SER A 40 -9.50 -4.30 -10.61
C SER A 40 -9.80 -5.66 -11.22
N SER A 41 -10.56 -5.71 -12.31
CA SER A 41 -10.97 -6.95 -12.99
C SER A 41 -11.32 -6.75 -14.46
N VAL A 42 -11.34 -7.85 -15.21
CA VAL A 42 -11.82 -7.87 -16.60
C VAL A 42 -13.31 -7.48 -16.69
N ALA A 43 -14.12 -7.86 -15.70
CA ALA A 43 -15.53 -7.50 -15.67
C ALA A 43 -15.74 -5.98 -15.53
N GLU A 44 -14.86 -5.30 -14.80
CA GLU A 44 -14.90 -3.84 -14.66
C GLU A 44 -14.49 -3.14 -15.97
N VAL A 45 -13.53 -3.70 -16.71
CA VAL A 45 -13.19 -3.23 -18.07
C VAL A 45 -14.41 -3.34 -19.00
N ASP A 46 -15.10 -4.48 -18.98
CA ASP A 46 -16.28 -4.71 -19.82
C ASP A 46 -17.42 -3.73 -19.48
N ALA A 47 -17.64 -3.46 -18.19
CA ALA A 47 -18.62 -2.46 -17.75
C ALA A 47 -18.28 -1.03 -18.25
N ILE A 48 -17.00 -0.62 -18.21
CA ILE A 48 -16.55 0.68 -18.74
C ILE A 48 -16.77 0.76 -20.25
N LEU A 49 -16.46 -0.32 -20.98
CA LEU A 49 -16.62 -0.36 -22.43
C LEU A 49 -18.08 -0.33 -22.88
N GLN A 50 -19.00 -0.81 -22.03
CA GLN A 50 -20.44 -0.79 -22.30
C GLN A 50 -21.11 0.56 -21.97
N ASP A 51 -20.44 1.49 -21.31
CA ASP A 51 -20.97 2.81 -20.92
C ASP A 51 -21.13 3.79 -22.10
N GLY A 52 -20.76 3.36 -23.31
CA GLY A 52 -21.00 4.11 -24.56
C GLY A 52 -20.06 5.30 -24.77
N GLN A 53 -19.11 5.54 -23.86
CA GLN A 53 -18.07 6.55 -24.01
C GLN A 53 -16.83 5.98 -24.72
N PRO A 54 -16.24 6.70 -25.68
CA PRO A 54 -14.98 6.31 -26.29
C PRO A 54 -13.88 6.19 -25.21
N THR A 55 -13.30 5.00 -25.09
CA THR A 55 -12.30 4.69 -24.05
C THR A 55 -10.97 4.28 -24.69
N LEU A 56 -9.87 4.88 -24.25
CA LEU A 56 -8.50 4.50 -24.65
C LEU A 56 -8.01 3.36 -23.75
N ILE A 57 -7.57 2.25 -24.35
CA ILE A 57 -6.96 1.13 -23.63
C ILE A 57 -5.51 0.99 -24.08
N GLU A 58 -4.59 1.04 -23.12
CA GLU A 58 -3.16 0.87 -23.34
C GLU A 58 -2.72 -0.48 -22.76
N PHE A 59 -2.16 -1.34 -23.62
CA PHE A 59 -1.63 -2.64 -23.24
C PHE A 59 -0.12 -2.55 -23.05
N TYR A 60 0.34 -2.96 -21.87
CA TYR A 60 1.76 -2.98 -21.52
C TYR A 60 2.21 -4.42 -21.28
N THR A 61 3.44 -4.74 -21.69
CA THR A 61 4.09 -6.03 -21.39
C THR A 61 5.48 -5.78 -20.82
N ASN A 62 5.80 -6.44 -19.72
CA ASN A 62 7.17 -6.57 -19.23
C ASN A 62 7.64 -7.96 -19.64
N THR A 63 8.39 -8.04 -20.75
CA THR A 63 9.14 -9.25 -21.11
C THR A 63 10.19 -9.57 -20.06
#